data_AF-A0A8S3IBN9-F1
#
_entry.id   AF-A0A8S3IBN9-F1
#
_cell.length_a   1.000
_cell.length_b   1.000
_cell.length_c   1.000
_cell.angle_alpha   90.00
_cell.angle_beta   90.00
_cell.angle_gamma   90.00
#
_symmetry.space_group_name_H-M   'P 1'
#
loop_
_entity.id
_entity.type
_entity.pdbx_description
1 polymer ?
#
loop_
_entity_poly.entity_id
_entity_poly.type
_entity_poly.pdbx_seq_one_letter_code
_entity_poly.pdbx_strand_id
1 'polypeptide(L)'
;SHSTRLNSSAESYQRVISSKLDDENIIYLHTCTCESHPGKTYVDRLFSFNVDTLFELLFSDNSFTRAFHNAHQLLDYTFGEWILNSDTGKKERQVTYKTINQSTL
;
A
#
# COMPACT_ATOMS: atom_id res chain seq x y z
N SER A 1 16.27 -25.45 8.27
CA SER A 1 15.96 -24.83 9.58
C SER A 1 16.18 -23.33 9.51
N HIS A 2 15.22 -22.58 8.94
CA HIS A 2 15.17 -21.12 9.09
C HIS A 2 13.77 -20.62 8.70
N SER A 3 12.83 -20.73 9.63
CA SER A 3 11.50 -20.12 9.50
C SER A 3 11.10 -19.61 10.88
N THR A 4 11.39 -18.33 11.15
CA THR A 4 10.91 -17.68 12.40
C THR A 4 10.83 -16.15 12.31
N ARG A 5 11.12 -15.51 11.17
CA ARG A 5 11.13 -14.04 11.09
C ARG A 5 9.85 -13.37 10.60
N LEU A 6 8.82 -14.11 10.19
CA LEU A 6 7.59 -13.51 9.65
C LEU A 6 6.49 -13.21 10.69
N ASN A 7 6.65 -13.57 11.98
CA ASN A 7 5.50 -13.52 12.92
C ASN A 7 5.50 -12.41 13.99
N SER A 8 6.59 -11.65 14.17
CA SER A 8 6.68 -10.70 15.30
C SER A 8 5.77 -9.47 15.15
N SER A 9 5.53 -8.99 13.93
CA SER A 9 4.75 -7.77 13.71
C SER A 9 3.24 -8.07 13.75
N ALA A 10 2.80 -9.13 13.07
CA ALA A 10 1.42 -9.60 13.12
C ALA A 10 0.95 -9.90 14.56
N GLU A 11 1.77 -10.59 15.37
CA GLU A 11 1.47 -10.83 16.79
C GLU A 11 1.39 -9.54 17.61
N SER A 12 2.20 -8.54 17.29
CA SER A 12 2.16 -7.24 17.97
C SER A 12 0.89 -6.45 17.62
N TYR A 13 0.45 -6.50 16.36
CA TYR A 13 -0.83 -5.91 15.95
C TYR A 13 -2.01 -6.62 16.57
N GLN A 14 -1.97 -7.95 16.70
CA GLN A 14 -3.02 -8.71 17.38
C GLN A 14 -3.25 -8.19 18.82
N ARG A 15 -2.18 -7.86 19.55
CA ARG A 15 -2.29 -7.28 20.91
C ARG A 15 -2.88 -5.88 20.92
N VAL A 16 -2.50 -5.03 19.97
CA VAL A 16 -3.03 -3.66 19.84
C VAL A 16 -4.49 -3.66 19.40
N ILE A 17 -4.87 -4.60 18.53
CA ILE A 17 -6.25 -4.79 18.08
C ILE A 17 -7.09 -5.28 19.25
N SER A 18 -6.65 -6.32 19.97
CA SER A 18 -7.41 -6.90 21.08
C SER A 18 -7.72 -5.92 22.23
N SER A 19 -6.93 -4.86 22.41
CA SER A 19 -7.16 -3.85 23.46
C SER A 19 -8.09 -2.72 23.03
N LYS A 20 -8.55 -2.69 21.78
CA LYS A 20 -9.39 -1.63 21.19
C LYS A 20 -10.75 -2.12 20.67
N LEU A 21 -11.10 -3.38 20.92
CA LEU A 21 -12.38 -3.96 20.50
C LEU A 21 -13.49 -3.58 21.49
N ASP A 22 -14.11 -2.42 21.27
CA ASP A 22 -15.52 -2.24 21.55
C ASP A 22 -16.30 -2.73 20.30
N ASP A 23 -17.46 -3.36 20.48
CA ASP A 23 -18.20 -4.16 19.46
C ASP A 23 -18.46 -3.46 18.10
N GLU A 24 -18.26 -2.14 17.99
CA GLU A 24 -18.45 -1.37 16.75
C GLU A 24 -17.15 -1.12 15.94
N ASN A 25 -15.97 -1.55 16.39
CA ASN A 25 -14.69 -1.23 15.73
C ASN A 25 -13.89 -2.49 15.34
N ILE A 26 -14.48 -3.32 14.48
CA ILE A 26 -13.83 -4.52 13.95
C ILE A 26 -12.65 -4.12 13.06
N ILE A 27 -11.42 -4.33 13.55
CA ILE A 27 -10.21 -4.15 12.76
C ILE A 27 -10.00 -5.39 11.88
N TYR A 28 -10.23 -5.24 10.57
CA TYR A 28 -9.96 -6.30 9.60
C TYR A 28 -8.46 -6.45 9.38
N LEU A 29 -7.88 -7.52 9.93
CA LEU A 29 -6.51 -7.92 9.64
C LEU A 29 -6.46 -8.65 8.30
N HIS A 30 -6.03 -7.94 7.25
CA HIS A 30 -5.75 -8.55 5.96
C HIS A 30 -4.26 -8.83 5.82
N THR A 31 -3.91 -10.12 5.79
CA THR A 31 -2.55 -10.56 5.46
C THR A 31 -2.44 -10.76 3.94
N CYS A 32 -1.31 -10.37 3.35
CA CYS A 32 -1.00 -10.75 1.96
C CYS A 32 -1.09 -12.28 1.83
N THR A 33 -1.71 -12.78 0.76
CA THR A 33 -1.78 -14.22 0.47
C THR A 33 -0.46 -14.79 -0.05
N CYS A 34 0.55 -13.95 -0.21
CA CYS A 34 1.90 -14.32 -0.61
C CYS A 34 2.70 -14.84 0.59
N GLU A 35 3.50 -15.90 0.40
CA GLU A 35 4.34 -16.46 1.47
C GLU A 35 5.43 -15.49 1.94
N SER A 36 5.99 -14.72 1.00
CA SER A 36 6.83 -13.56 1.28
C SER A 36 6.98 -12.71 0.03
N HIS A 37 7.17 -11.40 0.22
CA HIS A 37 7.71 -10.55 -0.83
C HIS A 37 9.23 -10.47 -0.66
N PRO A 38 10.04 -10.82 -1.67
CA PRO A 38 11.48 -10.58 -1.60
C PRO A 38 11.70 -9.06 -1.53
N GLY A 39 12.31 -8.58 -0.44
CA GLY A 39 12.59 -7.15 -0.29
C GLY A 39 12.70 -6.66 1.15
N LYS A 40 12.69 -5.34 1.30
CA LYS A 40 12.72 -4.62 2.58
C LYS A 40 11.32 -4.11 2.91
N THR A 41 10.90 -4.24 4.16
CA THR A 41 9.66 -3.62 4.65
C THR A 41 9.82 -2.10 4.70
N TYR A 42 9.01 -1.37 3.94
CA TYR A 42 9.01 0.10 3.92
C TYR A 42 7.92 0.72 4.79
N VAL A 43 6.74 0.09 4.84
CA VAL A 43 5.59 0.57 5.62
C VAL A 43 4.94 -0.62 6.31
N ASP A 44 4.85 -0.52 7.64
CA ASP A 44 4.14 -1.46 8.51
C ASP A 44 3.52 -0.62 9.63
N ARG A 45 2.31 -0.10 9.38
CA ARG A 45 1.62 0.86 10.28
C ARG A 45 0.11 0.65 10.27
N LEU A 46 -0.51 0.88 11.43
CA LEU A 46 -1.96 0.97 11.57
C LEU A 46 -2.44 2.38 11.23
N PHE A 47 -3.48 2.46 10.39
CA PHE A 47 -4.14 3.70 10.02
C PHE A 47 -5.58 3.72 10.55
N SER A 48 -6.05 4.87 11.01
CA SER A 48 -7.37 5.05 11.62
C SER A 48 -8.45 5.45 10.59
N PHE A 49 -8.45 4.85 9.41
CA PHE A 49 -9.46 5.06 8.37
C PHE A 49 -9.73 3.76 7.60
N ASN A 50 -10.87 3.69 6.92
CA ASN A 50 -11.32 2.46 6.28
C ASN A 50 -10.45 2.09 5.05
N VAL A 51 -10.51 0.81 4.66
CA VAL A 51 -9.71 0.27 3.55
C VAL A 51 -10.04 0.95 2.22
N ASP A 52 -11.30 1.32 1.98
CA ASP A 52 -11.73 1.98 0.75
C ASP A 52 -11.13 3.38 0.61
N THR A 53 -11.06 4.14 1.71
CA THR A 53 -10.41 5.46 1.76
C THR A 53 -8.92 5.32 1.49
N LEU A 54 -8.25 4.32 2.09
CA LEU A 54 -6.84 4.05 1.80
C LEU A 54 -6.62 3.70 0.32
N PHE A 55 -7.50 2.86 -0.24
CA PHE A 55 -7.44 2.46 -1.63
C PHE A 55 -7.62 3.68 -2.55
N GLU A 56 -8.64 4.51 -2.31
CA GLU A 56 -8.88 5.72 -3.09
C GLU A 56 -7.71 6.71 -2.99
N LEU A 57 -7.17 6.91 -1.78
CA LEU A 57 -6.02 7.79 -1.55
C LEU A 57 -4.78 7.36 -2.33
N LEU A 58 -4.49 6.07 -2.43
CA LEU A 58 -3.27 5.56 -3.07
C LEU A 58 -3.45 5.28 -4.57
N PHE A 59 -4.63 4.83 -4.96
CA PHE A 59 -4.88 4.24 -6.27
C PHE A 59 -5.87 5.05 -7.13
N SER A 60 -6.33 6.21 -6.69
CA SER A 60 -7.08 7.15 -7.54
C SER A 60 -6.27 8.40 -7.86
N ASP A 61 -6.67 9.07 -8.94
CA ASP A 61 -6.15 10.38 -9.30
C ASP A 61 -6.81 11.46 -8.44
N ASN A 62 -6.30 11.66 -7.23
CA ASN A 62 -6.83 12.61 -6.26
C ASN A 62 -5.76 13.65 -5.86
N SER A 63 -6.18 14.67 -5.11
CA SER A 63 -5.30 15.76 -4.68
C SER A 63 -4.14 15.30 -3.79
N PHE A 64 -4.37 14.33 -2.90
CA PHE A 64 -3.33 13.75 -2.06
C PHE A 64 -2.25 13.07 -2.89
N THR A 65 -2.64 12.18 -3.83
CA THR A 65 -1.69 11.45 -4.68
C THR A 65 -0.88 12.41 -5.55
N ARG A 66 -1.54 13.42 -6.13
CA ARG A 66 -0.86 14.45 -6.93
C ARG A 66 0.11 15.27 -6.08
N ALA A 67 -0.30 15.70 -4.89
CA ALA A 67 0.57 16.45 -3.97
C ALA A 67 1.79 15.61 -3.54
N PHE A 68 1.58 14.34 -3.23
CA PHE A 68 2.65 13.39 -2.91
C PHE A 68 3.65 13.25 -4.05
N HIS A 69 3.20 12.97 -5.27
CA HIS A 69 4.08 12.84 -6.43
C HIS A 69 4.86 14.13 -6.74
N ASN A 70 4.21 15.29 -6.62
CA ASN A 70 4.86 16.58 -6.80
C ASN A 70 5.95 16.82 -5.75
N ALA A 71 5.69 16.49 -4.47
CA ALA A 71 6.68 16.62 -3.40
C ALA A 71 7.92 15.71 -3.61
N HIS A 72 7.74 14.59 -4.30
CA HIS A 72 8.80 13.66 -4.65
C HIS A 72 9.45 13.92 -6.02
N GLN A 73 9.20 15.10 -6.62
CA GLN A 73 9.76 15.50 -7.92
C GLN A 73 9.44 14.52 -9.06
N LEU A 74 8.28 13.87 -8.99
CA LEU A 74 7.73 13.12 -10.12
C LEU A 74 7.01 14.10 -11.03
N LEU A 75 7.61 14.38 -12.18
CA LEU A 75 7.12 15.34 -13.16
C LEU A 75 6.22 14.64 -14.19
N ASP A 76 5.29 15.39 -14.77
CA ASP A 76 4.37 14.91 -15.81
C ASP A 76 3.69 13.57 -15.44
N TYR A 77 3.29 13.41 -14.18
CA TYR A 77 2.66 12.19 -13.70
C TYR A 77 1.28 12.01 -14.34
N THR A 78 1.08 10.91 -15.07
CA THR A 78 -0.18 10.55 -15.72
C THR A 78 -0.73 9.23 -15.19
N PHE A 79 -2.02 9.24 -14.86
CA PHE A 79 -2.78 8.05 -14.51
C PHE A 79 -3.53 7.57 -15.76
N GLY A 80 -3.28 6.34 -16.18
CA GLY A 80 -4.12 5.65 -17.16
C GLY A 80 -5.40 5.12 -16.52
N GLU A 81 -6.38 4.80 -17.37
CA GLU A 81 -7.63 4.16 -16.97
C GLU A 81 -7.40 2.74 -16.41
N TRP A 82 -8.29 2.31 -15.52
CA TRP A 82 -8.34 0.93 -15.06
C TRP A 82 -8.96 0.03 -16.13
N ILE A 83 -8.22 -0.96 -16.60
CA ILE A 83 -8.63 -1.90 -17.64
C ILE A 83 -8.66 -3.31 -17.03
N LEU A 84 -9.71 -4.07 -17.31
CA LEU A 84 -9.77 -5.49 -16.94
C LEU A 84 -8.87 -6.29 -17.88
N ASN A 85 -7.80 -6.87 -17.35
CA ASN A 85 -6.92 -7.77 -18.08
C ASN A 85 -7.60 -9.14 -18.21
N SER A 86 -7.81 -9.59 -19.45
CA SER A 86 -8.49 -10.85 -19.76
C SER A 86 -7.72 -12.09 -19.33
N ASP A 87 -6.39 -12.02 -19.28
CA ASP A 87 -5.52 -13.16 -19.00
C ASP A 87 -5.35 -13.36 -17.50
N THR A 88 -5.28 -12.27 -16.73
CA THR A 88 -5.10 -12.30 -15.27
C THR A 88 -6.42 -12.19 -14.51
N GLY A 89 -7.49 -11.72 -15.15
CA GLY A 89 -8.77 -11.40 -14.53
C GLY A 89 -8.73 -10.20 -13.59
N LYS A 90 -7.63 -9.43 -13.57
CA LYS A 90 -7.41 -8.30 -12.65
C LYS A 90 -7.62 -6.96 -13.34
N LYS A 91 -8.00 -5.95 -12.57
CA LYS A 91 -7.95 -4.56 -13.04
C LYS A 91 -6.52 -4.05 -12.95
N GLU A 92 -6.00 -3.57 -14.08
CA GLU A 92 -4.65 -3.07 -14.23
C GLU A 92 -4.71 -1.67 -14.84
N ARG A 93 -3.70 -0.85 -14.56
CA ARG A 93 -3.56 0.46 -15.21
C ARG A 93 -2.08 0.76 -15.45
N GLN A 94 -1.83 1.59 -16.46
CA GLN A 94 -0.51 2.12 -16.71
C GLN A 94 -0.36 3.50 -16.05
N VAL A 95 0.80 3.72 -15.45
CA VAL A 95 1.21 5.01 -14.89
C VAL A 95 2.49 5.43 -15.59
N THR A 96 2.63 6.71 -15.94
CA THR A 96 3.86 7.25 -16.51
C THR A 96 4.25 8.54 -15.78
N TYR A 97 5.54 8.71 -15.51
CA TYR A 97 6.09 9.92 -14.91
C TYR A 97 7.55 10.08 -15.31
N LYS A 98 8.07 11.30 -15.21
CA LYS A 98 9.48 11.62 -15.36
C LYS A 98 10.09 11.85 -13.99
N THR A 99 11.32 11.37 -13.81
CA THR A 99 12.11 11.63 -12.60
C THR A 99 13.32 12.47 -12.97
N ILE A 100 13.77 13.29 -12.03
CA ILE A 100 15.06 13.97 -12.16
C ILE A 100 16.13 12.96 -11.76
N ASN A 101 16.98 12.56 -12.70
CA ASN A 101 18.15 11.74 -12.38
C ASN A 101 19.09 12.56 -11.50
N GLN A 102 19.15 12.22 -10.22
CA GLN A 102 20.20 12.66 -9.33
C GLN A 102 21.42 11.75 -9.56
N SER A 103 22.14 11.97 -10.66
CA SER A 103 23.48 11.39 -10.80
C SER A 103 24.38 12.09 -9.79
N THR A 104 24.57 11.46 -8.63
CA THR A 104 25.50 11.94 -7.61
C THR A 104 26.92 11.90 -8.20
N LEU A 105 27.56 13.09 -8.26
CA LEU A 105 28.99 13.26 -8.51
C LEU A 105 29.83 12.62 -7.40
#